data_AF-A0A9W4GYL5-F1
#
_entry.id   AF-A0A9W4GYL5-F1
#
_cell.length_a   1.000
_cell.length_b   1.000
_cell.length_c   1.000
_cell.angle_alpha   90.00
_cell.angle_beta   90.00
_cell.angle_gamma   90.00
#
_symmetry.space_group_name_H-M   'P 1'
#
loop_
_entity.id
_entity.type
_entity.pdbx_description
1 polymer ?
#
loop_
_entity_poly.entity_id
_entity_poly.type
_entity_poly.pdbx_seq_one_letter_code
_entity_poly.pdbx_strand_id
1 'polypeptide(L)'
;MTPEAGHGRTPPPGGVVRMLLGRVRQSGRGAAAAPPAAGSAPPPPPPPPPPPPGNWTPAESAELFRALTAVADLHRPEFLDQVLAFAGRQLDDAGTPLPVAYHAHPRSRIWALVEAVDRHRDPDAALRALADALAGLRGDEAAVAAFLDVAARLAPPGRLPGPRLRAVLRDLDGMRARVPVSAADQSLRRAVRPGESAALRGTETVAEMVLRLSDARSPAPGDQDGAGADPADADPLVLRFLAELAAVLPPEAGDVLRGHVARIAEELGIDGATREALAHRGQPGAELAEEASEAPPDSRVLQIRLRETAPGKHEYALDGTLYDRTAAGLARPRRRAVGSPVALRQLRDVGRTCLVDWADLAARLDDADQVRVEFLLPWSLLDHPVERWLTDGHAYLVGHKYPVVVRSLDRLEQPAWHRDWAHRWRSLHRTGPAAARQGIGWLSLEAAPPSFTPHGGVLHLRGRDGEVRAWLDRNPGTHGLGLAFAYDAANPRRALGLREAICEGVPVAVWRRDDGDPAELAHRLAELADVPDDFAVLPARLRIWRRAAARDDATAMDNQLTLLWDDPECVFRETPLAAPTAEAPGR
;
A
#
# COMPACT_ATOMS: atom_id res chain seq x y z
N MET A 1 5.60 69.29 4.98
CA MET A 1 5.83 69.57 6.42
C MET A 1 5.80 68.25 7.16
N THR A 2 6.89 67.95 7.87
CA THR A 2 6.97 67.07 9.06
C THR A 2 6.15 67.66 10.23
N PRO A 3 5.94 67.01 11.41
CA PRO A 3 6.80 65.96 12.05
C PRO A 3 6.12 64.78 12.81
N GLU A 4 6.95 63.78 13.17
CA GLU A 4 7.09 63.04 14.47
C GLU A 4 5.90 62.29 15.16
N ALA A 5 6.10 61.30 16.07
CA ALA A 5 7.19 60.33 16.36
C ALA A 5 6.77 59.30 17.46
N GLY A 6 7.46 58.15 17.55
CA GLY A 6 7.39 57.18 18.67
C GLY A 6 7.84 55.76 18.27
N HIS A 7 9.10 55.35 18.47
CA HIS A 7 9.64 54.67 19.67
C HIS A 7 8.74 53.53 20.23
N GLY A 8 9.13 52.25 20.35
CA GLY A 8 10.36 51.53 19.96
C GLY A 8 10.84 50.55 21.06
N ARG A 9 11.27 49.31 20.71
CA ARG A 9 12.33 48.48 21.37
C ARG A 9 12.33 47.00 20.93
N THR A 10 13.52 46.49 20.60
CA THR A 10 13.89 45.07 20.42
C THR A 10 14.61 44.52 21.68
N PRO A 11 14.59 43.20 21.94
CA PRO A 11 15.48 42.53 22.90
C PRO A 11 16.65 41.78 22.22
N PRO A 12 17.79 41.55 22.94
CA PRO A 12 19.00 40.88 22.42
C PRO A 12 19.08 39.37 22.75
N PRO A 13 20.05 38.62 22.18
CA PRO A 13 20.22 37.18 22.38
C PRO A 13 21.23 36.81 23.47
N GLY A 14 21.18 35.55 23.94
CA GLY A 14 22.29 34.89 24.66
C GLY A 14 21.88 34.18 25.95
N GLY A 15 21.97 32.84 25.97
CA GLY A 15 21.74 32.02 27.18
C GLY A 15 22.68 30.80 27.19
N VAL A 16 23.70 30.83 28.06
CA VAL A 16 24.72 29.78 28.18
C VAL A 16 24.28 28.70 29.17
N VAL A 17 24.43 27.43 28.78
CA VAL A 17 24.15 26.25 29.63
C VAL A 17 25.14 26.19 30.80
N ARG A 18 24.65 25.98 32.03
CA ARG A 18 25.49 25.85 33.23
C ARG A 18 25.21 24.53 33.95
N MET A 19 26.27 23.77 34.23
CA MET A 19 26.22 22.44 34.84
C MET A 19 25.66 22.43 36.27
N LEU A 20 24.88 21.40 36.59
CA LEU A 20 24.45 21.04 37.94
C LEU A 20 25.35 19.95 38.52
N LEU A 21 26.21 20.29 39.47
CA LEU A 21 26.95 19.33 40.31
C LEU A 21 26.21 19.16 41.65
N GLY A 22 25.68 17.96 41.88
CA GLY A 22 25.01 17.60 43.13
C GLY A 22 26.01 17.46 44.29
N ARG A 23 25.72 18.12 45.42
CA ARG A 23 26.57 18.05 46.63
C ARG A 23 26.31 16.81 47.48
N VAL A 24 27.40 16.25 47.98
CA VAL A 24 27.47 15.26 49.07
C VAL A 24 26.80 15.79 50.35
N ARG A 25 26.08 14.93 51.08
CA ARG A 25 25.73 15.13 52.50
C ARG A 25 26.54 14.18 53.38
N GLN A 26 27.19 14.71 54.42
CA GLN A 26 27.87 13.95 55.47
C GLN A 26 27.00 13.84 56.72
N SER A 27 26.96 12.65 57.31
CA SER A 27 26.57 12.36 58.70
C SER A 27 26.91 10.90 59.00
N GLY A 28 27.59 10.49 60.07
CA GLY A 28 28.25 11.26 61.12
C GLY A 28 28.28 10.46 62.44
N ARG A 29 29.47 10.08 62.92
CA ARG A 29 29.76 9.28 64.16
C ARG A 29 29.23 7.83 64.14
N GLY A 30 29.89 6.83 64.75
CA GLY A 30 31.20 6.81 65.41
C GLY A 30 31.22 5.92 66.66
N ALA A 31 31.95 4.80 66.63
CA ALA A 31 32.33 4.00 67.79
C ALA A 31 33.53 3.10 67.42
N ALA A 32 34.43 2.82 68.36
CA ALA A 32 35.65 2.05 68.15
C ALA A 32 35.56 0.65 68.79
N ALA A 33 36.16 -0.36 68.15
CA ALA A 33 36.46 -1.67 68.71
C ALA A 33 37.73 -2.25 68.04
N ALA A 34 38.39 -3.19 68.72
CA ALA A 34 39.78 -3.59 68.48
C ALA A 34 39.96 -4.77 67.45
N PRO A 35 41.20 -5.07 67.01
CA PRO A 35 41.53 -6.18 66.07
C PRO A 35 41.39 -7.57 66.76
N PRO A 36 41.31 -8.73 66.06
CA PRO A 36 42.12 -9.15 64.90
C PRO A 36 41.24 -9.67 63.72
N ALA A 37 41.68 -10.40 62.67
CA ALA A 37 42.94 -11.13 62.40
C ALA A 37 43.27 -11.22 60.88
N ALA A 38 44.34 -11.94 60.52
CA ALA A 38 44.67 -12.29 59.14
C ALA A 38 43.87 -13.52 58.66
N GLY A 39 43.25 -13.46 57.48
CA GLY A 39 42.53 -14.59 56.89
C GLY A 39 42.02 -14.34 55.47
N SER A 40 42.49 -15.19 54.54
CA SER A 40 41.98 -15.41 53.17
C SER A 40 41.88 -14.23 52.20
N ALA A 41 42.64 -14.32 51.11
CA ALA A 41 42.37 -13.56 49.89
C ALA A 41 41.00 -13.94 49.29
N PRO A 42 40.28 -13.01 48.64
CA PRO A 42 39.03 -13.33 47.97
C PRO A 42 39.28 -14.33 46.82
N PRO A 43 38.34 -15.24 46.54
CA PRO A 43 38.44 -16.11 45.37
C PRO A 43 38.49 -15.28 44.09
N PRO A 44 39.17 -15.74 43.03
CA PRO A 44 39.17 -15.06 41.74
C PRO A 44 37.72 -14.94 41.22
N PRO A 45 37.39 -13.87 40.47
CA PRO A 45 36.08 -13.75 39.85
C PRO A 45 35.81 -14.98 38.97
N PRO A 46 34.55 -15.45 38.87
CA PRO A 46 34.22 -16.54 37.97
C PRO A 46 34.66 -16.18 36.54
N PRO A 47 35.12 -17.16 35.74
CA PRO A 47 35.43 -16.90 34.34
C PRO A 47 34.21 -16.29 33.64
N PRO A 48 34.41 -15.37 32.68
CA PRO A 48 33.30 -14.83 31.92
C PRO A 48 32.50 -15.98 31.30
N PRO A 49 31.16 -15.86 31.19
CA PRO A 49 30.35 -16.89 30.56
C PRO A 49 30.89 -17.16 29.15
N PRO A 50 30.90 -18.43 28.69
CA PRO A 50 31.28 -18.72 27.32
C PRO A 50 30.41 -17.88 26.37
N PRO A 51 30.99 -17.34 25.28
CA PRO A 51 30.20 -16.59 24.31
C PRO A 51 29.04 -17.46 23.80
N PRO A 52 27.88 -16.87 23.48
CA PRO A 52 26.76 -17.63 22.95
C PRO A 52 27.20 -18.42 21.71
N PRO A 53 26.67 -19.64 21.50
CA PRO A 53 26.93 -20.39 20.28
C PRO A 53 26.49 -19.59 19.05
N GLY A 54 27.19 -19.82 17.94
CA GLY A 54 26.84 -19.26 16.64
C GLY A 54 25.53 -19.80 16.09
N ASN A 55 25.10 -19.24 14.96
CA ASN A 55 23.90 -19.67 14.25
C ASN A 55 24.17 -20.92 13.41
N TRP A 56 25.41 -21.12 12.96
CA TRP A 56 25.83 -22.30 12.20
C TRP A 56 26.35 -23.44 13.07
N THR A 57 26.16 -24.67 12.63
CA THR A 57 26.75 -25.84 13.24
C THR A 57 28.28 -25.87 13.02
N PRO A 58 29.05 -26.57 13.89
CA PRO A 58 30.49 -26.73 13.69
C PRO A 58 30.88 -27.36 12.34
N ALA A 59 29.99 -28.14 11.72
CA ALA A 59 30.22 -28.76 10.42
C ALA A 59 30.15 -27.73 9.28
N GLU A 60 29.13 -26.86 9.31
CA GLU A 60 28.91 -25.80 8.32
C GLU A 60 30.02 -24.74 8.38
N SER A 61 30.37 -24.27 9.59
CA SER A 61 31.50 -23.35 9.79
C SER A 61 32.83 -23.96 9.33
N ALA A 62 33.04 -25.27 9.55
CA ALA A 62 34.22 -25.96 9.03
C ALA A 62 34.20 -26.14 7.50
N GLU A 63 33.03 -26.24 6.87
CA GLU A 63 32.88 -26.30 5.41
C GLU A 63 33.16 -24.95 4.76
N LEU A 64 32.58 -23.87 5.28
CA LEU A 64 32.82 -22.51 4.82
C LEU A 64 34.30 -22.12 4.97
N PHE A 65 34.92 -22.50 6.10
CA PHE A 65 36.36 -22.33 6.32
C PHE A 65 37.21 -23.07 5.28
N ARG A 66 36.86 -24.33 4.93
CA ARG A 66 37.57 -25.09 3.89
C ARG A 66 37.47 -24.40 2.54
N ALA A 67 36.28 -23.93 2.16
CA ALA A 67 36.06 -23.25 0.88
C ALA A 67 36.82 -21.92 0.80
N LEU A 68 36.73 -21.06 1.83
CA LEU A 68 37.48 -19.81 1.89
C LEU A 68 39.01 -20.04 1.88
N THR A 69 39.50 -21.09 2.54
CA THR A 69 40.93 -21.43 2.54
C THR A 69 41.43 -21.86 1.15
N ALA A 70 40.54 -22.29 0.24
CA ALA A 70 40.90 -22.67 -1.12
C ALA A 70 41.01 -21.47 -2.08
N VAL A 71 40.45 -20.31 -1.73
CA VAL A 71 40.48 -19.10 -2.58
C VAL A 71 41.89 -18.50 -2.60
N ALA A 72 42.41 -18.26 -3.80
CA ALA A 72 43.71 -17.67 -4.02
C ALA A 72 43.82 -16.30 -3.33
N ASP A 73 45.02 -15.99 -2.87
CA ASP A 73 45.38 -14.73 -2.20
C ASP A 73 44.61 -14.37 -0.91
N LEU A 74 43.55 -15.08 -0.48
CA LEU A 74 42.78 -14.75 0.74
C LEU A 74 43.61 -14.82 2.06
N HIS A 75 44.76 -15.49 2.01
CA HIS A 75 45.75 -15.50 3.09
C HIS A 75 46.60 -14.21 3.17
N ARG A 76 46.69 -13.43 2.08
CA ARG A 76 47.42 -12.16 2.01
C ARG A 76 46.60 -11.04 2.68
N PRO A 77 47.18 -10.25 3.59
CA PRO A 77 46.47 -9.17 4.27
C PRO A 77 45.78 -8.21 3.29
N GLU A 78 46.48 -7.80 2.24
CA GLU A 78 46.05 -6.74 1.32
C GLU A 78 44.81 -7.12 0.51
N PHE A 79 44.66 -8.41 0.18
CA PHE A 79 43.49 -8.93 -0.53
C PHE A 79 42.34 -9.22 0.44
N LEU A 80 42.62 -9.74 1.63
CA LEU A 80 41.62 -9.90 2.68
C LEU A 80 40.99 -8.53 3.05
N ASP A 81 41.80 -7.50 3.24
CA ASP A 81 41.32 -6.14 3.56
C ASP A 81 40.44 -5.57 2.44
N GLN A 82 40.73 -5.85 1.17
CA GLN A 82 39.86 -5.50 0.04
C GLN A 82 38.52 -6.23 0.09
N VAL A 83 38.52 -7.53 0.39
CA VAL A 83 37.30 -8.34 0.56
C VAL A 83 36.47 -7.81 1.74
N LEU A 84 37.07 -7.53 2.89
CA LEU A 84 36.40 -6.97 4.07
C LEU A 84 35.82 -5.58 3.82
N ALA A 85 36.54 -4.72 3.09
CA ALA A 85 36.07 -3.39 2.72
C ALA A 85 34.93 -3.45 1.68
N PHE A 86 34.94 -4.43 0.76
CA PHE A 86 33.85 -4.62 -0.20
C PHE A 86 32.61 -5.19 0.49
N ALA A 87 32.75 -6.24 1.30
CA ALA A 87 31.66 -6.81 2.06
C ALA A 87 31.05 -5.78 3.04
N GLY A 88 31.90 -4.99 3.71
CA GLY A 88 31.48 -3.91 4.60
C GLY A 88 30.55 -2.88 3.95
N ARG A 89 30.93 -2.36 2.77
CA ARG A 89 30.10 -1.44 1.97
C ARG A 89 28.75 -2.00 1.53
N GLN A 90 28.58 -3.32 1.49
CA GLN A 90 27.30 -3.97 1.16
C GLN A 90 26.42 -4.19 2.41
N LEU A 91 26.99 -4.05 3.61
CA LEU A 91 26.33 -4.26 4.91
C LEU A 91 25.91 -2.95 5.58
N ASP A 92 26.69 -1.89 5.43
CA ASP A 92 26.34 -0.55 5.91
C ASP A 92 26.55 0.54 4.86
N ASP A 93 25.67 1.55 4.90
CA ASP A 93 25.77 2.76 4.07
C ASP A 93 26.95 3.67 4.49
N ALA A 94 27.67 3.33 5.57
CA ALA A 94 28.80 4.08 6.10
C ALA A 94 30.14 3.69 5.45
N GLY A 95 30.17 2.53 4.77
CA GLY A 95 31.35 1.98 4.11
C GLY A 95 32.39 1.38 5.07
N THR A 96 31.97 0.99 6.27
CA THR A 96 32.87 0.40 7.28
C THR A 96 33.25 -1.03 6.89
N PRO A 97 34.54 -1.44 6.89
CA PRO A 97 34.91 -2.83 6.63
C PRO A 97 34.25 -3.81 7.61
N LEU A 98 33.91 -5.02 7.13
CA LEU A 98 33.37 -6.09 7.99
C LEU A 98 34.34 -6.36 9.17
N PRO A 99 33.90 -6.23 10.43
CA PRO A 99 34.80 -6.32 11.58
C PRO A 99 35.24 -7.76 11.84
N VAL A 100 36.51 -8.06 11.55
CA VAL A 100 37.14 -9.37 11.79
C VAL A 100 38.26 -9.23 12.81
N ALA A 101 38.35 -10.18 13.75
CA ALA A 101 39.41 -10.19 14.76
C ALA A 101 40.79 -10.37 14.11
N TYR A 102 41.75 -9.50 14.47
CA TYR A 102 43.10 -9.57 13.94
C TYR A 102 43.88 -10.76 14.51
N HIS A 103 44.43 -11.58 13.62
CA HIS A 103 45.36 -12.66 13.99
C HIS A 103 46.59 -12.64 13.07
N ALA A 104 47.78 -12.89 13.63
CA ALA A 104 49.00 -12.95 12.84
C ALA A 104 48.96 -14.09 11.80
N HIS A 105 48.48 -15.27 12.19
CA HIS A 105 48.47 -16.46 11.34
C HIS A 105 47.31 -16.43 10.32
N PRO A 106 47.55 -16.63 9.00
CA PRO A 106 46.51 -16.49 7.98
C PRO A 106 45.29 -17.39 8.16
N ARG A 107 45.48 -18.67 8.52
CA ARG A 107 44.35 -19.58 8.79
C ARG A 107 43.47 -19.11 9.94
N SER A 108 44.04 -18.45 10.94
CA SER A 108 43.29 -17.90 12.07
C SER A 108 42.48 -16.66 11.66
N ARG A 109 42.96 -15.85 10.70
CA ARG A 109 42.17 -14.76 10.09
C ARG A 109 40.98 -15.29 9.28
N ILE A 110 41.17 -16.33 8.47
CA ILE A 110 40.07 -16.93 7.70
C ILE A 110 39.03 -17.57 8.65
N TRP A 111 39.46 -18.19 9.75
CA TRP A 111 38.53 -18.68 10.78
C TRP A 111 37.78 -17.53 11.48
N ALA A 112 38.48 -16.45 11.85
CA ALA A 112 37.85 -15.27 12.43
C ALA A 112 36.87 -14.57 11.47
N LEU A 113 37.08 -14.65 10.15
CA LEU A 113 36.11 -14.20 9.14
C LEU A 113 34.84 -15.06 9.17
N VAL A 114 34.96 -16.39 9.19
CA VAL A 114 33.80 -17.31 9.33
C VAL A 114 33.01 -16.97 10.61
N GLU A 115 33.71 -16.82 11.74
CA GLU A 115 33.07 -16.43 13.01
C GLU A 115 32.44 -15.03 13.01
N ALA A 116 33.02 -14.07 12.28
CA ALA A 116 32.47 -12.72 12.16
C ALA A 116 31.18 -12.69 11.32
N VAL A 117 31.09 -13.55 10.29
CA VAL A 117 29.87 -13.72 9.49
C VAL A 117 28.79 -14.44 10.31
N ASP A 118 29.12 -15.57 10.93
CA ASP A 118 28.23 -16.37 11.78
C ASP A 118 27.61 -15.57 12.94
N ARG A 119 28.41 -14.70 13.58
CA ARG A 119 27.97 -13.83 14.69
C ARG A 119 27.49 -12.44 14.26
N HIS A 120 27.36 -12.18 12.96
CA HIS A 120 26.82 -10.90 12.48
C HIS A 120 25.35 -10.75 12.91
N ARG A 121 24.86 -9.50 13.04
CA ARG A 121 23.43 -9.25 13.36
C ARG A 121 22.49 -9.88 12.34
N ASP A 122 22.94 -9.99 11.10
CA ASP A 122 22.29 -10.69 10.01
C ASP A 122 23.35 -11.55 9.29
N PRO A 123 23.57 -12.82 9.70
CA PRO A 123 24.59 -13.69 9.14
C PRO A 123 24.42 -13.91 7.63
N ASP A 124 23.16 -13.97 7.18
CA ASP A 124 22.81 -14.11 5.76
C ASP A 124 23.25 -12.91 4.94
N ALA A 125 23.11 -11.69 5.47
CA ALA A 125 23.65 -10.49 4.84
C ALA A 125 25.18 -10.51 4.78
N ALA A 126 25.84 -10.92 5.85
CA ALA A 126 27.30 -10.96 5.88
C ALA A 126 27.88 -12.05 4.95
N LEU A 127 27.22 -13.20 4.84
CA LEU A 127 27.59 -14.27 3.92
C LEU A 127 27.37 -13.84 2.45
N ARG A 128 26.27 -13.15 2.15
CA ARG A 128 26.02 -12.53 0.82
C ARG A 128 27.07 -11.48 0.47
N ALA A 129 27.34 -10.55 1.38
CA ALA A 129 28.32 -9.48 1.18
C ALA A 129 29.73 -10.04 0.92
N LEU A 130 30.11 -11.12 1.62
CA LEU A 130 31.35 -11.86 1.38
C LEU A 130 31.34 -12.58 0.02
N ALA A 131 30.23 -13.21 -0.36
CA ALA A 131 30.06 -13.87 -1.65
C ALA A 131 30.17 -12.90 -2.83
N ASP A 132 29.51 -11.74 -2.76
CA ASP A 132 29.57 -10.71 -3.79
C ASP A 132 30.96 -10.07 -3.88
N ALA A 133 31.64 -9.85 -2.74
CA ALA A 133 33.02 -9.39 -2.71
C ALA A 133 33.98 -10.36 -3.42
N LEU A 134 33.88 -11.66 -3.13
CA LEU A 134 34.73 -12.68 -3.76
C LEU A 134 34.39 -12.84 -5.26
N ALA A 135 33.12 -12.85 -5.63
CA ALA A 135 32.69 -12.92 -7.03
C ALA A 135 33.12 -11.68 -7.83
N GLY A 136 33.10 -10.49 -7.23
CA GLY A 136 33.55 -9.25 -7.87
C GLY A 136 35.07 -9.14 -8.05
N LEU A 137 35.86 -9.79 -7.18
CA LEU A 137 37.33 -9.71 -7.16
C LEU A 137 38.03 -10.91 -7.83
N ARG A 138 37.37 -12.08 -7.87
CA ARG A 138 37.91 -13.40 -8.32
C ARG A 138 36.82 -14.31 -8.92
N GLY A 139 35.81 -13.74 -9.59
CA GLY A 139 34.66 -14.50 -10.12
C GLY A 139 34.97 -15.55 -11.19
N ASP A 140 36.18 -15.57 -11.73
CA ASP A 140 36.72 -16.57 -12.65
C ASP A 140 37.38 -17.78 -11.97
N GLU A 141 37.58 -17.73 -10.64
CA GLU A 141 38.29 -18.76 -9.90
C GLU A 141 37.37 -19.91 -9.47
N ALA A 142 37.77 -21.16 -9.77
CA ALA A 142 37.02 -22.36 -9.40
C ALA A 142 36.80 -22.51 -7.87
N ALA A 143 37.71 -22.01 -7.04
CA ALA A 143 37.53 -21.98 -5.59
C ALA A 143 36.45 -20.99 -5.13
N VAL A 144 36.28 -19.86 -5.84
CA VAL A 144 35.17 -18.93 -5.58
C VAL A 144 33.85 -19.56 -6.00
N ALA A 145 33.79 -20.27 -7.13
CA ALA A 145 32.60 -21.05 -7.48
C ALA A 145 32.23 -22.09 -6.41
N ALA A 146 33.20 -22.87 -5.93
CA ALA A 146 32.99 -23.83 -4.85
C ALA A 146 32.55 -23.17 -3.52
N PHE A 147 33.08 -21.98 -3.21
CA PHE A 147 32.60 -21.17 -2.07
C PHE A 147 31.15 -20.71 -2.26
N LEU A 148 30.78 -20.24 -3.45
CA LEU A 148 29.41 -19.83 -3.75
C LEU A 148 28.41 -20.98 -3.61
N ASP A 149 28.82 -22.21 -3.95
CA ASP A 149 28.00 -23.41 -3.74
C ASP A 149 27.79 -23.73 -2.25
N VAL A 150 28.83 -23.57 -1.41
CA VAL A 150 28.68 -23.69 0.06
C VAL A 150 27.76 -22.57 0.57
N ALA A 151 28.00 -21.32 0.18
CA ALA A 151 27.21 -20.18 0.61
C ALA A 151 25.74 -20.29 0.17
N ALA A 152 25.45 -20.93 -0.96
CA ALA A 152 24.10 -21.23 -1.42
C ALA A 152 23.43 -22.36 -0.61
N ARG A 153 24.18 -23.39 -0.18
CA ARG A 153 23.65 -24.44 0.73
C ARG A 153 23.36 -23.93 2.13
N LEU A 154 24.13 -22.95 2.61
CA LEU A 154 23.94 -22.31 3.92
C LEU A 154 22.90 -21.17 3.88
N ALA A 155 22.36 -20.83 2.71
CA ALA A 155 21.30 -19.84 2.60
C ALA A 155 19.95 -20.42 3.08
N PRO A 156 19.08 -19.60 3.69
CA PRO A 156 17.78 -20.07 4.18
C PRO A 156 16.88 -20.61 3.04
N PRO A 157 16.00 -21.59 3.35
CA PRO A 157 15.12 -22.19 2.36
C PRO A 157 14.18 -21.16 1.72
N GLY A 158 14.08 -21.23 0.39
CA GLY A 158 13.26 -20.37 -0.45
C GLY A 158 13.99 -19.24 -1.19
N ARG A 159 15.30 -19.09 -1.00
CA ARG A 159 16.12 -18.14 -1.76
C ARG A 159 16.38 -18.62 -3.19
N LEU A 160 16.43 -17.70 -4.16
CA LEU A 160 16.79 -18.05 -5.55
C LEU A 160 18.27 -18.45 -5.67
N PRO A 161 18.60 -19.53 -6.42
CA PRO A 161 20.00 -19.85 -6.74
C PRO A 161 20.69 -18.67 -7.44
N GLY A 162 21.90 -18.31 -7.01
CA GLY A 162 22.63 -17.14 -7.52
C GLY A 162 22.74 -17.05 -9.06
N PRO A 163 23.04 -18.14 -9.79
CA PRO A 163 23.03 -18.14 -11.25
C PRO A 163 21.65 -17.85 -11.87
N ARG A 164 20.56 -18.30 -11.23
CA ARG A 164 19.18 -18.06 -11.67
C ARG A 164 18.73 -16.63 -11.40
N LEU A 165 19.02 -16.10 -10.21
CA LEU A 165 18.77 -14.70 -9.85
C LEU A 165 19.43 -13.76 -10.87
N ARG A 166 20.71 -13.99 -11.21
CA ARG A 166 21.41 -13.21 -12.25
C ARG A 166 20.79 -13.33 -13.64
N ALA A 167 20.24 -14.50 -14.00
CA ALA A 167 19.56 -14.68 -15.29
C ALA A 167 18.22 -13.93 -15.34
N VAL A 168 17.41 -14.03 -14.28
CA VAL A 168 16.13 -13.31 -14.16
C VAL A 168 16.35 -11.79 -14.21
N LEU A 169 17.34 -11.27 -13.47
CA LEU A 169 17.64 -9.84 -13.45
C LEU A 169 18.10 -9.32 -14.83
N ARG A 170 18.97 -10.06 -15.52
CA ARG A 170 19.43 -9.71 -16.88
C ARG A 170 18.25 -9.59 -17.85
N ASP A 171 17.32 -10.54 -17.81
CA ASP A 171 16.19 -10.55 -18.72
C ASP A 171 15.18 -9.44 -18.35
N LEU A 172 14.97 -9.16 -17.06
CA LEU A 172 14.18 -8.01 -16.59
C LEU A 172 14.78 -6.66 -17.00
N ASP A 173 16.10 -6.50 -16.92
CA ASP A 173 16.79 -5.29 -17.40
C ASP A 173 16.65 -5.13 -18.93
N GLY A 174 16.77 -6.23 -19.69
CA GLY A 174 16.46 -6.24 -21.12
C GLY A 174 15.00 -5.89 -21.44
N MET A 175 14.08 -6.18 -20.52
CA MET A 175 12.66 -5.85 -20.61
C MET A 175 12.28 -4.52 -19.95
N ARG A 176 13.23 -3.72 -19.43
CA ARG A 176 12.95 -2.52 -18.59
C ARG A 176 12.02 -1.47 -19.22
N ALA A 177 12.00 -1.36 -20.55
CA ALA A 177 11.06 -0.47 -21.28
C ALA A 177 9.63 -1.05 -21.41
N ARG A 178 9.43 -2.33 -21.11
CA ARG A 178 8.18 -3.10 -21.27
C ARG A 178 7.54 -3.50 -19.94
N VAL A 179 8.21 -3.32 -18.79
CA VAL A 179 7.69 -3.64 -17.45
C VAL A 179 7.43 -2.36 -16.63
N PRO A 180 6.17 -1.87 -16.55
CA PRO A 180 5.83 -0.76 -15.66
C PRO A 180 6.00 -1.16 -14.19
N VAL A 181 6.59 -0.28 -13.37
CA VAL A 181 6.70 -0.50 -11.91
C VAL A 181 5.31 -0.70 -11.28
N SER A 182 4.28 -0.04 -11.78
CA SER A 182 2.89 -0.23 -11.35
C SER A 182 2.34 -1.65 -11.62
N ALA A 183 2.78 -2.32 -12.68
CA ALA A 183 2.39 -3.70 -13.00
C ALA A 183 3.14 -4.68 -12.08
N ALA A 184 4.40 -4.39 -11.76
CA ALA A 184 5.15 -5.12 -10.72
C ALA A 184 4.50 -4.95 -9.34
N ASP A 185 4.15 -3.73 -8.92
CA ASP A 185 3.43 -3.49 -7.67
C ASP A 185 2.10 -4.27 -7.57
N GLN A 186 1.34 -4.36 -8.66
CA GLN A 186 0.10 -5.14 -8.70
C GLN A 186 0.38 -6.64 -8.61
N SER A 187 1.40 -7.12 -9.33
CA SER A 187 1.82 -8.52 -9.30
C SER A 187 2.28 -8.94 -7.90
N LEU A 188 3.04 -8.08 -7.22
CA LEU A 188 3.45 -8.30 -5.84
C LEU A 188 2.25 -8.36 -4.89
N ARG A 189 1.25 -7.48 -5.06
CA ARG A 189 0.02 -7.50 -4.24
C ARG A 189 -0.79 -8.79 -4.38
N ARG A 190 -0.68 -9.52 -5.50
CA ARG A 190 -1.30 -10.84 -5.70
C ARG A 190 -0.38 -12.00 -5.26
N ALA A 191 0.92 -11.76 -5.21
CA ALA A 191 1.90 -12.73 -4.74
C ALA A 191 1.93 -12.89 -3.21
N VAL A 192 1.82 -11.78 -2.45
CA VAL A 192 1.90 -11.76 -0.98
C VAL A 192 0.72 -12.48 -0.31
N ARG A 193 1.00 -13.47 0.56
CA ARG A 193 0.00 -14.18 1.39
C ARG A 193 -0.40 -13.33 2.61
N PRO A 194 -1.58 -13.57 3.25
CA PRO A 194 -1.96 -12.90 4.49
C PRO A 194 -0.89 -13.09 5.59
N GLY A 195 -0.49 -11.99 6.24
CA GLY A 195 0.55 -11.99 7.29
C GLY A 195 2.00 -11.96 6.79
N GLU A 196 2.23 -12.12 5.49
CA GLU A 196 3.57 -12.08 4.89
C GLU A 196 4.02 -10.64 4.57
N SER A 197 5.32 -10.36 4.69
CA SER A 197 5.89 -9.03 4.45
C SER A 197 6.90 -9.05 3.30
N ALA A 198 6.66 -8.19 2.30
CA ALA A 198 7.55 -8.02 1.15
C ALA A 198 8.81 -7.18 1.43
N ALA A 199 8.93 -6.54 2.61
CA ALA A 199 10.08 -5.71 3.03
C ALA A 199 10.56 -4.61 2.04
N LEU A 200 9.68 -4.13 1.16
CA LEU A 200 9.96 -3.05 0.20
C LEU A 200 9.73 -1.64 0.80
N ARG A 201 10.43 -0.64 0.25
CA ARG A 201 10.37 0.78 0.64
C ARG A 201 9.44 1.61 -0.25
N GLY A 202 8.99 1.07 -1.39
CA GLY A 202 8.09 1.73 -2.34
C GLY A 202 8.82 2.65 -3.35
N THR A 203 10.12 2.48 -3.51
CA THR A 203 10.97 3.24 -4.46
C THR A 203 11.80 2.33 -5.37
N GLU A 204 11.66 1.02 -5.22
CA GLU A 204 12.40 -0.01 -5.94
C GLU A 204 12.01 -0.10 -7.43
N THR A 205 13.00 -0.28 -8.28
CA THR A 205 12.83 -0.85 -9.62
C THR A 205 12.45 -2.33 -9.55
N VAL A 206 11.89 -2.89 -10.62
CA VAL A 206 11.48 -4.30 -10.67
C VAL A 206 12.64 -5.27 -10.37
N ALA A 207 13.87 -4.93 -10.80
CA ALA A 207 15.08 -5.68 -10.47
C ALA A 207 15.39 -5.65 -8.97
N GLU A 208 15.30 -4.49 -8.33
CA GLU A 208 15.47 -4.32 -6.88
C GLU A 208 14.35 -5.01 -6.08
N MET A 209 13.12 -5.07 -6.61
CA MET A 209 12.04 -5.86 -6.04
C MET A 209 12.41 -7.35 -6.05
N VAL A 210 12.83 -7.93 -7.19
CA VAL A 210 13.24 -9.34 -7.26
C VAL A 210 14.38 -9.65 -6.30
N LEU A 211 15.41 -8.80 -6.24
CA LEU A 211 16.52 -8.93 -5.30
C LEU A 211 16.02 -9.01 -3.85
N ARG A 212 15.22 -8.02 -3.43
CA ARG A 212 14.73 -7.95 -2.04
C ARG A 212 13.73 -9.05 -1.69
N LEU A 213 12.89 -9.47 -2.62
CA LEU A 213 11.94 -10.57 -2.41
C LEU A 213 12.66 -11.93 -2.37
N SER A 214 13.78 -12.09 -3.10
CA SER A 214 14.64 -13.26 -2.97
C SER A 214 15.45 -13.27 -1.67
N ASP A 215 15.64 -12.12 -1.04
CA ASP A 215 16.35 -11.95 0.23
C ASP A 215 15.40 -11.79 1.43
N ALA A 216 14.09 -11.72 1.20
CA ALA A 216 13.07 -11.66 2.23
C ALA A 216 12.96 -13.03 2.90
N ARG A 217 13.19 -13.08 4.22
CA ARG A 217 13.09 -14.31 4.99
C ARG A 217 11.66 -14.86 4.92
N SER A 218 11.52 -16.12 4.52
CA SER A 218 10.35 -16.91 4.92
C SER A 218 10.25 -16.86 6.46
N PRO A 219 9.08 -16.59 7.05
CA PRO A 219 8.93 -16.58 8.50
C PRO A 219 9.29 -17.96 9.05
N ALA A 220 10.06 -18.00 10.15
CA ALA A 220 10.46 -19.25 10.76
C ALA A 220 9.21 -20.01 11.28
N PRO A 221 9.17 -21.36 11.25
CA PRO A 221 8.01 -22.15 11.68
C PRO A 221 7.61 -22.05 13.16
N GLY A 222 8.20 -21.13 13.94
CA GLY A 222 8.01 -21.00 15.39
C GLY A 222 7.13 -19.83 15.85
N ASP A 223 6.80 -18.86 14.99
CA ASP A 223 5.98 -17.69 15.37
C ASP A 223 4.47 -17.86 15.09
N GLN A 224 4.03 -19.07 14.72
CA GLN A 224 2.61 -19.41 14.51
C GLN A 224 2.17 -20.55 15.43
N ASP A 225 1.82 -20.21 16.67
CA ASP A 225 1.05 -21.08 17.58
C ASP A 225 -0.37 -21.30 17.03
N GLY A 226 -0.53 -22.15 16.02
CA GLY A 226 -1.83 -22.42 15.41
C GLY A 226 -1.82 -23.25 14.12
N ALA A 227 -1.77 -24.57 14.27
CA ALA A 227 -2.20 -25.58 13.28
C ALA A 227 -1.55 -25.55 11.86
N GLY A 228 -0.59 -26.45 11.66
CA GLY A 228 -0.60 -27.31 10.47
C GLY A 228 0.03 -26.80 9.17
N ALA A 229 0.99 -25.87 9.21
CA ALA A 229 1.84 -25.60 8.06
C ALA A 229 2.94 -26.67 7.93
N ASP A 230 2.86 -27.52 6.91
CA ASP A 230 3.93 -28.46 6.55
C ASP A 230 5.11 -27.65 5.97
N PRO A 231 6.38 -27.82 6.44
CA PRO A 231 7.52 -27.10 5.89
C PRO A 231 7.79 -27.32 4.39
N ALA A 232 7.11 -28.26 3.74
CA ALA A 232 7.10 -28.43 2.29
C ALA A 232 6.22 -27.40 1.52
N ASP A 233 5.33 -26.66 2.20
CA ASP A 233 4.21 -25.91 1.57
C ASP A 233 4.49 -24.39 1.35
N ALA A 234 5.78 -24.04 1.32
CA ALA A 234 6.28 -22.67 1.27
C ALA A 234 6.84 -22.29 -0.11
N ASP A 235 5.97 -22.01 -1.09
CA ASP A 235 6.39 -21.41 -2.35
C ASP A 235 7.01 -20.01 -2.10
N PRO A 236 8.26 -19.75 -2.54
CA PRO A 236 8.92 -18.48 -2.29
C PRO A 236 8.12 -17.28 -2.80
N LEU A 237 8.03 -16.22 -2.00
CA LEU A 237 7.34 -14.99 -2.41
C LEU A 237 7.87 -14.43 -3.74
N VAL A 238 9.18 -14.53 -3.96
CA VAL A 238 9.81 -14.13 -5.22
C VAL A 238 9.36 -14.98 -6.42
N LEU A 239 9.06 -16.28 -6.24
CA LEU A 239 8.52 -17.12 -7.30
C LEU A 239 7.05 -16.80 -7.58
N ARG A 240 6.24 -16.60 -6.53
CA ARG A 240 4.86 -16.10 -6.68
C ARG A 240 4.84 -14.76 -7.41
N PHE A 241 5.73 -13.84 -7.05
CA PHE A 241 5.86 -12.55 -7.69
C PHE A 241 6.24 -12.66 -9.18
N LEU A 242 7.22 -13.50 -9.51
CA LEU A 242 7.62 -13.72 -10.90
C LEU A 242 6.53 -14.38 -11.75
N ALA A 243 5.73 -15.29 -11.18
CA ALA A 243 4.57 -15.88 -11.85
C ALA A 243 3.47 -14.84 -12.12
N GLU A 244 3.09 -14.07 -11.10
CA GLU A 244 2.11 -12.98 -11.23
C GLU A 244 2.55 -11.90 -12.23
N LEU A 245 3.86 -11.60 -12.26
CA LEU A 245 4.45 -10.64 -13.19
C LEU A 245 4.45 -11.19 -14.62
N ALA A 246 4.80 -12.46 -14.81
CA ALA A 246 4.82 -13.10 -16.12
C ALA A 246 3.45 -13.07 -16.83
N ALA A 247 2.36 -13.04 -16.07
CA ALA A 247 1.01 -13.03 -16.63
C ALA A 247 0.50 -11.65 -17.07
N VAL A 248 1.07 -10.54 -16.53
CA VAL A 248 0.70 -9.18 -16.93
C VAL A 248 1.60 -8.62 -18.05
N LEU A 249 2.59 -9.39 -18.49
CA LEU A 249 3.51 -9.01 -19.57
C LEU A 249 3.02 -9.51 -20.94
N PRO A 250 3.46 -8.87 -22.05
CA PRO A 250 3.22 -9.38 -23.40
C PRO A 250 3.72 -10.83 -23.55
N PRO A 251 3.09 -11.67 -24.39
CA PRO A 251 3.34 -13.12 -24.44
C PRO A 251 4.82 -13.50 -24.47
N GLU A 252 5.63 -12.91 -25.37
CA GLU A 252 7.07 -13.13 -25.48
C GLU A 252 7.83 -12.93 -24.14
N ALA A 253 7.48 -11.88 -23.40
CA ALA A 253 8.12 -11.52 -22.14
C ALA A 253 7.60 -12.40 -20.98
N GLY A 254 6.31 -12.72 -21.00
CA GLY A 254 5.68 -13.65 -20.07
C GLY A 254 6.20 -15.08 -20.21
N ASP A 255 6.46 -15.55 -21.43
CA ASP A 255 7.03 -16.87 -21.72
C ASP A 255 8.44 -17.01 -21.12
N VAL A 256 9.28 -15.97 -21.25
CA VAL A 256 10.63 -15.94 -20.66
C VAL A 256 10.56 -16.06 -19.12
N LEU A 257 9.70 -15.27 -18.46
CA LEU A 257 9.57 -15.33 -17.00
C LEU A 257 8.93 -16.64 -16.52
N ARG A 258 7.89 -17.16 -17.19
CA ARG A 258 7.31 -18.50 -16.90
C ARG A 258 8.36 -19.60 -17.03
N GLY A 259 9.21 -19.52 -18.06
CA GLY A 259 10.36 -20.43 -18.23
C GLY A 259 11.38 -20.36 -17.08
N HIS A 260 11.59 -19.19 -16.47
CA HIS A 260 12.43 -19.08 -15.26
C HIS A 260 11.74 -19.64 -14.02
N VAL A 261 10.46 -19.32 -13.79
CA VAL A 261 9.69 -19.83 -12.64
C VAL A 261 9.70 -21.37 -12.64
N ALA A 262 9.41 -22.01 -13.78
CA ALA A 262 9.42 -23.47 -13.89
C ALA A 262 10.79 -24.09 -13.57
N ARG A 263 11.87 -23.55 -14.16
CA ARG A 263 13.25 -24.06 -13.94
C ARG A 263 13.72 -23.88 -12.50
N ILE A 264 13.39 -22.75 -11.87
CA ILE A 264 13.77 -22.50 -10.47
C ILE A 264 12.97 -23.41 -9.53
N ALA A 265 11.67 -23.59 -9.77
CA ALA A 265 10.84 -24.43 -8.91
C ALA A 265 11.28 -25.91 -8.97
N GLU A 266 11.74 -26.39 -10.12
CA GLU A 266 12.40 -27.70 -10.26
C GLU A 266 13.71 -27.78 -9.46
N GLU A 267 14.59 -26.78 -9.56
CA GLU A 267 15.87 -26.73 -8.81
C GLU A 267 15.70 -26.62 -7.30
N LEU A 268 14.64 -25.96 -6.82
CA LEU A 268 14.29 -25.86 -5.41
C LEU A 268 13.54 -27.10 -4.88
N GLY A 269 13.27 -28.09 -5.73
CA GLY A 269 12.56 -29.31 -5.34
C GLY A 269 11.07 -29.10 -5.00
N ILE A 270 10.46 -28.03 -5.50
CA ILE A 270 9.05 -27.71 -5.27
C ILE A 270 8.19 -28.82 -5.90
N ASP A 271 7.20 -29.30 -5.16
CA ASP A 271 6.35 -30.43 -5.55
C ASP A 271 5.53 -30.14 -6.82
N GLY A 272 4.90 -31.20 -7.36
CA GLY A 272 4.12 -31.10 -8.59
C GLY A 272 2.92 -30.16 -8.50
N ALA A 273 2.16 -30.21 -7.41
CA ALA A 273 0.95 -29.41 -7.24
C ALA A 273 1.28 -27.94 -7.02
N THR A 274 2.31 -27.63 -6.22
CA THR A 274 2.78 -26.25 -6.05
C THR A 274 3.39 -25.69 -7.33
N ARG A 275 4.08 -26.50 -8.14
CA ARG A 275 4.54 -26.08 -9.48
C ARG A 275 3.39 -25.81 -10.44
N GLU A 276 2.34 -26.62 -10.40
CA GLU A 276 1.12 -26.40 -11.19
C GLU A 276 0.40 -25.12 -10.74
N ALA A 277 0.25 -24.89 -9.43
CA ALA A 277 -0.27 -23.65 -8.86
C ALA A 277 0.55 -22.41 -9.26
N LEU A 278 1.89 -22.49 -9.25
CA LEU A 278 2.78 -21.43 -9.74
C LEU A 278 2.65 -21.20 -11.26
N ALA A 279 2.38 -22.24 -12.04
CA ALA A 279 2.16 -22.11 -13.49
C ALA A 279 0.80 -21.46 -13.82
N HIS A 280 -0.23 -21.71 -13.00
CA HIS A 280 -1.57 -21.14 -13.12
C HIS A 280 -1.72 -19.77 -12.45
N ARG A 281 -0.83 -19.37 -11.54
CA ARG A 281 -0.80 -18.02 -10.96
C ARG A 281 -0.70 -16.94 -12.03
N GLY A 282 -1.46 -15.87 -11.84
CA GLY A 282 -1.58 -14.78 -12.80
C GLY A 282 -2.30 -15.11 -14.12
N GLN A 283 -2.36 -16.38 -14.55
CA GLN A 283 -3.32 -16.77 -15.59
C GLN A 283 -4.71 -16.31 -15.13
N PRO A 284 -5.59 -15.81 -16.02
CA PRO A 284 -6.94 -15.44 -15.64
C PRO A 284 -7.71 -16.69 -15.21
N GLY A 285 -7.64 -17.00 -13.91
CA GLY A 285 -8.42 -18.06 -13.28
C GLY A 285 -9.89 -17.74 -13.49
N ALA A 286 -10.65 -18.74 -13.94
CA ALA A 286 -12.04 -18.58 -14.36
C ALA A 286 -12.89 -17.84 -13.31
N GLU A 287 -12.63 -18.03 -12.02
CA GLU A 287 -13.39 -17.46 -10.91
C GLU A 287 -13.23 -15.92 -10.77
N LEU A 288 -11.99 -15.39 -10.82
CA LEU A 288 -11.76 -13.93 -10.83
C LEU A 288 -11.98 -13.32 -12.22
N ALA A 289 -11.86 -14.12 -13.27
CA ALA A 289 -12.26 -13.72 -14.61
C ALA A 289 -13.79 -13.59 -14.68
N GLU A 290 -14.58 -14.44 -14.05
CA GLU A 290 -16.05 -14.36 -14.01
C GLU A 290 -16.50 -13.10 -13.27
N GLU A 291 -16.04 -12.83 -12.04
CA GLU A 291 -16.41 -11.60 -11.30
C GLU A 291 -15.96 -10.30 -12.00
N ALA A 292 -14.82 -10.30 -12.72
CA ALA A 292 -14.37 -9.16 -13.51
C ALA A 292 -14.98 -9.08 -14.93
N SER A 293 -15.47 -10.19 -15.47
CA SER A 293 -16.12 -10.32 -16.79
C SER A 293 -17.65 -10.25 -16.71
N GLU A 294 -18.24 -10.20 -15.51
CA GLU A 294 -19.64 -9.82 -15.33
C GLU A 294 -19.91 -8.34 -15.65
N ALA A 295 -18.87 -7.51 -15.78
CA ALA A 295 -19.01 -6.21 -16.42
C ALA A 295 -19.38 -6.43 -17.90
N PRO A 296 -20.62 -6.10 -18.34
CA PRO A 296 -21.05 -6.45 -19.69
C PRO A 296 -20.13 -5.80 -20.72
N PRO A 297 -19.83 -6.50 -21.84
CA PRO A 297 -19.12 -5.88 -22.95
C PRO A 297 -19.96 -4.68 -23.42
N ASP A 298 -19.32 -3.50 -23.40
CA ASP A 298 -19.90 -2.15 -23.58
C ASP A 298 -20.26 -1.33 -22.31
N SER A 299 -19.96 -1.80 -21.09
CA SER A 299 -20.10 -0.95 -19.89
C SER A 299 -19.23 0.33 -19.94
N ARG A 300 -19.81 1.45 -19.49
CA ARG A 300 -19.25 2.81 -19.63
C ARG A 300 -19.31 3.60 -18.33
N VAL A 301 -18.34 4.48 -18.13
CA VAL A 301 -18.31 5.42 -17.00
C VAL A 301 -18.21 6.85 -17.50
N LEU A 302 -19.20 7.68 -17.18
CA LEU A 302 -19.14 9.13 -17.37
C LEU A 302 -18.70 9.78 -16.06
N GLN A 303 -17.45 10.27 -16.02
CA GLN A 303 -16.95 11.06 -14.90
C GLN A 303 -17.19 12.54 -15.17
N ILE A 304 -17.94 13.22 -14.30
CA ILE A 304 -18.17 14.66 -14.33
C ILE A 304 -17.42 15.27 -13.15
N ARG A 305 -16.36 16.03 -13.42
CA ARG A 305 -15.52 16.66 -12.41
C ARG A 305 -15.89 18.13 -12.26
N LEU A 306 -16.13 18.54 -11.03
CA LEU A 306 -16.19 19.95 -10.64
C LEU A 306 -14.92 20.23 -9.84
N ARG A 307 -14.05 21.14 -10.29
CA ARG A 307 -12.86 21.57 -9.54
C ARG A 307 -13.01 23.03 -9.13
N GLU A 308 -12.83 23.33 -7.85
CA GLU A 308 -12.84 24.72 -7.37
C GLU A 308 -11.63 25.49 -7.92
N THR A 309 -11.84 26.66 -8.52
CA THR A 309 -10.77 27.41 -9.22
C THR A 309 -9.76 28.04 -8.27
N ALA A 310 -10.20 28.40 -7.07
CA ALA A 310 -9.36 28.70 -5.92
C ALA A 310 -10.19 28.51 -4.64
N PRO A 311 -9.60 28.00 -3.54
CA PRO A 311 -10.32 27.70 -2.31
C PRO A 311 -11.13 28.90 -1.76
N GLY A 312 -12.41 28.67 -1.49
CA GLY A 312 -13.32 29.65 -0.91
C GLY A 312 -13.91 30.65 -1.91
N LYS A 313 -13.59 30.56 -3.21
CA LYS A 313 -14.21 31.42 -4.23
C LYS A 313 -15.59 30.94 -4.67
N HIS A 314 -15.92 29.66 -4.45
CA HIS A 314 -17.18 29.07 -4.92
C HIS A 314 -17.39 29.22 -6.45
N GLU A 315 -16.28 29.22 -7.19
CA GLU A 315 -16.20 29.16 -8.64
C GLU A 315 -15.61 27.82 -9.04
N TYR A 316 -16.22 27.14 -10.02
CA TYR A 316 -15.89 25.76 -10.35
C TYR A 316 -15.64 25.61 -11.86
N ALA A 317 -14.50 25.01 -12.23
CA ALA A 317 -14.30 24.46 -13.56
C ALA A 317 -15.06 23.13 -13.66
N LEU A 318 -15.78 22.93 -14.77
CA LEU A 318 -16.59 21.73 -15.03
C LEU A 318 -16.04 20.99 -16.26
N ASP A 319 -15.59 19.75 -16.06
CA ASP A 319 -15.19 18.84 -17.15
C ASP A 319 -15.95 17.50 -17.07
N GLY A 320 -16.17 16.88 -18.23
CA GLY A 320 -16.84 15.59 -18.38
C GLY A 320 -15.99 14.67 -19.24
N THR A 321 -15.70 13.47 -18.75
CA THR A 321 -14.98 12.44 -19.51
C THR A 321 -15.76 11.13 -19.52
N LEU A 322 -16.11 10.67 -20.72
CA LEU A 322 -16.68 9.34 -20.94
C LEU A 322 -15.56 8.32 -21.22
N TYR A 323 -15.60 7.19 -20.51
CA TYR A 323 -14.68 6.07 -20.66
C TYR A 323 -15.43 4.79 -21.04
N ASP A 324 -14.79 3.94 -21.83
CA ASP A 324 -15.17 2.55 -22.00
C ASP A 324 -14.55 1.76 -20.81
N ARG A 325 -15.34 1.00 -20.04
CA ARG A 325 -14.81 0.16 -18.94
C ARG A 325 -14.33 -1.17 -19.54
N THR A 326 -13.13 -1.59 -19.15
CA THR A 326 -12.49 -2.83 -19.64
C THR A 326 -11.90 -3.60 -18.46
N ALA A 327 -11.52 -4.87 -18.66
CA ALA A 327 -10.79 -5.66 -17.67
C ALA A 327 -9.45 -5.01 -17.25
N ALA A 328 -8.88 -4.13 -18.08
CA ALA A 328 -7.67 -3.36 -17.77
C ALA A 328 -7.96 -1.99 -17.11
N GLY A 329 -9.22 -1.71 -16.74
CA GLY A 329 -9.68 -0.43 -16.19
C GLY A 329 -10.32 0.49 -17.23
N LEU A 330 -10.28 1.80 -16.97
CA LEU A 330 -10.90 2.83 -17.81
C LEU A 330 -10.09 3.11 -19.08
N ALA A 331 -10.73 3.02 -20.24
CA ALA A 331 -10.10 3.20 -21.55
C ALA A 331 -10.82 4.25 -22.43
N ARG A 332 -10.15 4.63 -23.53
CA ARG A 332 -10.69 5.48 -24.62
C ARG A 332 -11.42 6.76 -24.13
N PRO A 333 -10.73 7.65 -23.39
CA PRO A 333 -11.32 8.86 -22.84
C PRO A 333 -11.88 9.78 -23.94
N ARG A 334 -13.10 10.27 -23.74
CA ARG A 334 -13.74 11.29 -24.59
C ARG A 334 -14.11 12.48 -23.71
N ARG A 335 -13.38 13.59 -23.84
CA ARG A 335 -13.43 14.75 -22.94
C ARG A 335 -14.27 15.90 -23.50
N ARG A 336 -15.02 16.57 -22.62
CA ARG A 336 -15.70 17.86 -22.82
C ARG A 336 -15.46 18.73 -21.58
N ALA A 337 -15.56 20.04 -21.75
CA ALA A 337 -15.44 20.99 -20.65
C ALA A 337 -16.30 22.22 -20.91
N VAL A 338 -16.75 22.89 -19.85
CA VAL A 338 -17.32 24.24 -19.96
C VAL A 338 -16.16 25.23 -20.07
N GLY A 339 -16.19 26.09 -21.10
CA GLY A 339 -15.07 26.97 -21.44
C GLY A 339 -14.79 28.12 -20.46
N SER A 340 -15.53 28.22 -19.36
CA SER A 340 -15.32 29.24 -18.31
C SER A 340 -15.78 28.70 -16.95
N PRO A 341 -15.17 29.15 -15.85
CA PRO A 341 -15.64 28.81 -14.50
C PRO A 341 -17.08 29.23 -14.24
N VAL A 342 -17.76 28.42 -13.42
CA VAL A 342 -19.18 28.56 -13.08
C VAL A 342 -19.31 28.84 -11.58
N ALA A 343 -20.03 29.89 -11.18
CA ALA A 343 -20.27 30.16 -9.77
C ALA A 343 -21.27 29.15 -9.16
N LEU A 344 -21.17 28.87 -7.85
CA LEU A 344 -22.05 27.94 -7.12
C LEU A 344 -23.55 28.10 -7.47
N ARG A 345 -24.04 29.35 -7.52
CA ARG A 345 -25.43 29.69 -7.85
C ARG A 345 -25.86 29.31 -9.27
N GLN A 346 -24.91 29.21 -10.20
CA GLN A 346 -25.13 28.87 -11.62
C GLN A 346 -25.02 27.35 -11.88
N LEU A 347 -24.47 26.55 -10.94
CA LEU A 347 -24.35 25.10 -11.12
C LEU A 347 -25.70 24.42 -11.36
N ARG A 348 -26.79 24.97 -10.80
CA ARG A 348 -28.16 24.47 -11.07
C ARG A 348 -28.54 24.63 -12.54
N ASP A 349 -28.22 25.77 -13.15
CA ASP A 349 -28.58 26.05 -14.55
C ASP A 349 -27.66 25.28 -15.51
N VAL A 350 -26.36 25.24 -15.20
CA VAL A 350 -25.40 24.41 -15.96
C VAL A 350 -25.77 22.93 -15.87
N GLY A 351 -26.20 22.43 -14.71
CA GLY A 351 -26.73 21.07 -14.57
C GLY A 351 -28.01 20.79 -15.36
N ARG A 352 -28.68 21.80 -15.93
CA ARG A 352 -29.80 21.61 -16.86
C ARG A 352 -29.37 21.54 -18.32
N THR A 353 -28.25 22.16 -18.69
CA THR A 353 -27.80 22.27 -20.09
C THR A 353 -26.58 21.41 -20.42
N CYS A 354 -25.71 21.09 -19.46
CA CYS A 354 -24.38 20.55 -19.76
C CYS A 354 -24.37 19.27 -20.59
N LEU A 355 -25.33 18.35 -20.37
CA LEU A 355 -25.44 17.12 -21.18
C LEU A 355 -26.07 17.38 -22.56
N VAL A 356 -26.84 18.45 -22.74
CA VAL A 356 -27.30 18.95 -24.04
C VAL A 356 -26.15 19.61 -24.80
N ASP A 357 -25.37 20.45 -24.11
CA ASP A 357 -24.16 21.10 -24.63
C ASP A 357 -23.08 20.07 -25.01
N TRP A 358 -23.10 18.89 -24.36
CA TRP A 358 -22.26 17.72 -24.65
C TRP A 358 -23.02 16.61 -25.37
N ALA A 359 -23.91 16.96 -26.32
CA ALA A 359 -24.77 16.02 -27.05
C ALA A 359 -24.02 14.80 -27.64
N ASP A 360 -22.76 14.94 -28.06
CA ASP A 360 -21.96 13.84 -28.61
C ASP A 360 -21.47 12.82 -27.56
N LEU A 361 -21.37 13.24 -26.28
CA LEU A 361 -21.19 12.33 -25.15
C LEU A 361 -22.55 11.72 -24.76
N ALA A 362 -23.61 12.53 -24.71
CA ALA A 362 -24.94 12.08 -24.30
C ALA A 362 -25.50 10.99 -25.22
N ALA A 363 -25.31 11.11 -26.54
CA ALA A 363 -25.66 10.12 -27.56
C ALA A 363 -24.82 8.81 -27.50
N ARG A 364 -23.95 8.65 -26.49
CA ARG A 364 -23.21 7.41 -26.20
C ARG A 364 -23.65 6.77 -24.89
N LEU A 365 -24.69 7.30 -24.25
CA LEU A 365 -25.24 6.84 -22.98
C LEU A 365 -26.57 6.07 -23.16
N ASP A 366 -26.88 5.64 -24.39
CA ASP A 366 -28.22 5.14 -24.75
C ASP A 366 -28.64 3.88 -23.98
N ASP A 367 -27.69 2.98 -23.67
CA ASP A 367 -27.91 1.89 -22.73
C ASP A 367 -27.63 2.36 -21.30
N ALA A 368 -28.72 2.70 -20.60
CA ALA A 368 -28.67 3.22 -19.24
C ALA A 368 -28.38 2.17 -18.16
N ASP A 369 -28.41 0.89 -18.49
CA ASP A 369 -28.10 -0.22 -17.58
C ASP A 369 -26.59 -0.53 -17.60
N GLN A 370 -25.91 -0.16 -18.70
CA GLN A 370 -24.46 -0.29 -18.87
C GLN A 370 -23.65 0.98 -18.51
N VAL A 371 -24.31 2.10 -18.22
CA VAL A 371 -23.67 3.40 -17.94
C VAL A 371 -23.70 3.72 -16.45
N ARG A 372 -22.55 4.01 -15.83
CA ARG A 372 -22.46 4.65 -14.50
C ARG A 372 -22.04 6.12 -14.64
N VAL A 373 -22.68 7.02 -13.89
CA VAL A 373 -22.29 8.44 -13.83
C VAL A 373 -21.67 8.74 -12.48
N GLU A 374 -20.44 9.27 -12.49
CA GLU A 374 -19.65 9.57 -11.29
C GLU A 374 -19.37 11.06 -11.22
N PHE A 375 -19.83 11.73 -10.17
CA PHE A 375 -19.51 13.14 -9.93
C PHE A 375 -18.32 13.26 -8.99
N LEU A 376 -17.20 13.76 -9.51
CA LEU A 376 -15.99 14.05 -8.74
C LEU A 376 -16.13 15.46 -8.16
N LEU A 377 -16.41 15.56 -6.86
CA LEU A 377 -16.79 16.80 -6.18
C LEU A 377 -15.78 17.16 -5.08
N PRO A 378 -15.45 18.45 -4.91
CA PRO A 378 -14.64 18.93 -3.79
C PRO A 378 -15.48 18.91 -2.50
N TRP A 379 -14.81 19.06 -1.35
CA TRP A 379 -15.46 19.21 -0.05
C TRP A 379 -16.61 20.23 -0.02
N SER A 380 -16.48 21.33 -0.77
CA SER A 380 -17.50 22.40 -0.83
C SER A 380 -18.78 22.00 -1.58
N LEU A 381 -18.79 20.85 -2.27
CA LEU A 381 -19.90 20.38 -3.12
C LEU A 381 -20.35 18.94 -2.86
N LEU A 382 -19.85 18.21 -1.85
CA LEU A 382 -20.29 16.82 -1.62
C LEU A 382 -21.81 16.68 -1.42
N ASP A 383 -22.47 17.68 -0.82
CA ASP A 383 -23.94 17.70 -0.69
C ASP A 383 -24.67 18.24 -1.93
N HIS A 384 -23.99 18.65 -3.00
CA HIS A 384 -24.66 19.21 -4.17
C HIS A 384 -25.57 18.15 -4.83
N PRO A 385 -26.82 18.47 -5.19
CA PRO A 385 -27.79 17.52 -5.74
C PRO A 385 -27.55 17.21 -7.23
N VAL A 386 -26.37 16.66 -7.52
CA VAL A 386 -25.88 16.33 -8.86
C VAL A 386 -26.75 15.32 -9.60
N GLU A 387 -27.37 14.38 -8.89
CA GLU A 387 -28.31 13.41 -9.45
C GLU A 387 -29.60 14.06 -9.99
N ARG A 388 -29.90 15.31 -9.61
CA ARG A 388 -31.05 16.11 -10.09
C ARG A 388 -30.71 16.97 -11.31
N TRP A 389 -29.51 16.84 -11.86
CA TRP A 389 -29.16 17.41 -13.18
C TRP A 389 -30.00 16.75 -14.29
N LEU A 390 -30.08 17.36 -15.48
CA LEU A 390 -30.94 16.91 -16.58
C LEU A 390 -30.13 16.20 -17.68
N THR A 391 -30.70 15.13 -18.24
CA THR A 391 -30.04 14.33 -19.29
C THR A 391 -30.26 14.85 -20.71
N ASP A 392 -31.42 15.46 -20.98
CA ASP A 392 -31.93 15.84 -22.30
C ASP A 392 -32.64 17.20 -22.27
N GLY A 393 -32.13 18.10 -21.42
CA GLY A 393 -32.62 19.49 -21.28
C GLY A 393 -33.89 19.63 -20.46
N HIS A 394 -34.83 18.67 -20.50
CA HIS A 394 -36.12 18.80 -19.80
C HIS A 394 -36.74 17.50 -19.24
N ALA A 395 -36.54 16.31 -19.84
CA ALA A 395 -37.42 15.16 -19.59
C ALA A 395 -36.98 14.23 -18.44
N TYR A 396 -35.68 14.01 -18.21
CA TYR A 396 -35.23 13.09 -17.14
C TYR A 396 -34.08 13.62 -16.29
N LEU A 397 -34.16 13.35 -14.97
CA LEU A 397 -33.05 13.55 -14.02
C LEU A 397 -31.97 12.49 -14.24
N VAL A 398 -30.68 12.86 -14.12
CA VAL A 398 -29.56 11.94 -14.32
C VAL A 398 -29.66 10.72 -13.38
N GLY A 399 -30.00 10.93 -12.10
CA GLY A 399 -30.17 9.85 -11.11
C GLY A 399 -31.44 9.01 -11.24
N HIS A 400 -32.38 9.44 -12.08
CA HIS A 400 -33.53 8.63 -12.49
C HIS A 400 -33.19 7.78 -13.71
N LYS A 401 -32.35 8.29 -14.64
CA LYS A 401 -31.96 7.55 -15.84
C LYS A 401 -30.84 6.54 -15.56
N TYR A 402 -29.80 6.93 -14.82
CA TYR A 402 -28.55 6.16 -14.61
C TYR A 402 -28.24 5.96 -13.10
N PRO A 403 -27.43 4.95 -12.73
CA PRO A 403 -26.73 4.90 -11.45
C PRO A 403 -25.83 6.13 -11.31
N VAL A 404 -26.13 6.99 -10.32
CA VAL A 404 -25.34 8.19 -10.01
C VAL A 404 -24.68 8.04 -8.65
N VAL A 405 -23.38 8.32 -8.61
CA VAL A 405 -22.56 8.35 -7.39
C VAL A 405 -21.72 9.62 -7.29
N VAL A 406 -21.35 9.97 -6.06
CA VAL A 406 -20.42 11.05 -5.72
C VAL A 406 -19.05 10.45 -5.36
N ARG A 407 -17.98 11.18 -5.68
CA ARG A 407 -16.59 10.85 -5.37
C ARG A 407 -15.88 12.06 -4.80
N SER A 408 -14.96 11.86 -3.86
CA SER A 408 -14.16 12.98 -3.34
C SER A 408 -13.05 13.33 -4.33
N LEU A 409 -13.15 14.51 -4.94
CA LEU A 409 -12.08 15.04 -5.77
C LEU A 409 -10.81 15.28 -4.93
N ASP A 410 -10.96 15.80 -3.71
CA ASP A 410 -9.85 16.03 -2.79
C ASP A 410 -9.07 14.73 -2.50
N ARG A 411 -9.76 13.59 -2.34
CA ARG A 411 -9.09 12.29 -2.20
C ARG A 411 -8.38 11.85 -3.46
N LEU A 412 -9.00 12.01 -4.63
CA LEU A 412 -8.35 11.69 -5.89
C LEU A 412 -7.08 12.52 -6.12
N GLU A 413 -7.08 13.78 -5.68
CA GLU A 413 -5.94 14.70 -5.80
C GLU A 413 -4.87 14.53 -4.71
N GLN A 414 -5.12 13.73 -3.65
CA GLN A 414 -4.20 13.54 -2.52
C GLN A 414 -3.70 12.08 -2.38
N PRO A 415 -2.56 11.70 -3.01
CA PRO A 415 -2.03 10.33 -3.03
C PRO A 415 -1.79 9.70 -1.66
N ALA A 416 -1.54 10.51 -0.62
CA ALA A 416 -1.29 10.04 0.74
C ALA A 416 -2.46 9.20 1.31
N TRP A 417 -3.70 9.44 0.86
CA TRP A 417 -4.89 8.71 1.34
C TRP A 417 -5.19 7.45 0.51
N HIS A 418 -4.48 7.24 -0.61
CA HIS A 418 -4.79 6.15 -1.55
C HIS A 418 -4.45 4.75 -0.99
N ARG A 419 -3.51 4.66 -0.04
CA ARG A 419 -3.12 3.39 0.59
C ARG A 419 -4.29 2.78 1.37
N ASP A 420 -4.84 3.53 2.31
CA ASP A 420 -5.87 3.03 3.23
C ASP A 420 -7.21 2.91 2.52
N TRP A 421 -7.48 3.78 1.55
CA TRP A 421 -8.57 3.65 0.59
C TRP A 421 -8.53 2.34 -0.18
N ALA A 422 -7.43 2.02 -0.87
CA ALA A 422 -7.27 0.77 -1.59
C ALA A 422 -7.18 -0.47 -0.66
N HIS A 423 -6.92 -0.28 0.64
CA HIS A 423 -7.03 -1.35 1.62
C HIS A 423 -8.50 -1.64 1.98
N ARG A 424 -9.27 -0.62 2.38
CA ARG A 424 -10.68 -0.80 2.76
C ARG A 424 -11.56 -1.23 1.57
N TRP A 425 -11.29 -0.73 0.37
CA TRP A 425 -11.96 -1.19 -0.87
C TRP A 425 -11.83 -2.70 -1.09
N ARG A 426 -10.61 -3.24 -1.00
CA ARG A 426 -10.37 -4.68 -1.14
C ARG A 426 -10.96 -5.48 0.01
N SER A 427 -11.13 -4.91 1.20
CA SER A 427 -11.82 -5.61 2.29
C SER A 427 -13.33 -5.68 2.06
N LEU A 428 -13.94 -4.61 1.53
CA LEU A 428 -15.35 -4.59 1.13
C LEU A 428 -15.72 -5.75 0.19
N HIS A 429 -14.94 -5.95 -0.89
CA HIS A 429 -15.18 -7.04 -1.85
C HIS A 429 -14.76 -8.44 -1.36
N ARG A 430 -14.05 -8.55 -0.23
CA ARG A 430 -13.69 -9.86 0.38
C ARG A 430 -14.66 -10.28 1.48
N THR A 431 -15.50 -9.37 1.98
CA THR A 431 -16.57 -9.70 2.92
C THR A 431 -17.80 -10.19 2.17
N GLY A 432 -18.16 -11.46 2.33
CA GLY A 432 -19.38 -12.01 1.74
C GLY A 432 -20.66 -11.28 2.23
N PRO A 433 -21.81 -11.50 1.56
CA PRO A 433 -23.00 -10.63 1.68
C PRO A 433 -23.51 -10.39 3.11
N ALA A 434 -23.34 -11.37 4.01
CA ALA A 434 -23.72 -11.23 5.42
C ALA A 434 -22.78 -10.32 6.24
N ALA A 435 -21.48 -10.29 5.91
CA ALA A 435 -20.47 -9.49 6.61
C ALA A 435 -20.48 -8.03 6.17
N ALA A 436 -20.79 -7.75 4.88
CA ALA A 436 -20.97 -6.39 4.38
C ALA A 436 -22.02 -5.58 5.18
N ARG A 437 -23.06 -6.25 5.69
CA ARG A 437 -24.16 -5.67 6.50
C ARG A 437 -23.69 -5.13 7.85
N GLN A 438 -22.76 -5.86 8.49
CA GLN A 438 -22.08 -5.42 9.73
C GLN A 438 -21.00 -4.37 9.43
N GLY A 439 -20.63 -4.21 8.16
CA GLY A 439 -19.63 -3.26 7.69
C GLY A 439 -20.13 -1.82 7.51
N ILE A 440 -21.40 -1.50 7.77
CA ILE A 440 -21.89 -0.11 7.77
C ILE A 440 -21.91 0.45 9.19
N GLY A 441 -20.94 1.31 9.51
CA GLY A 441 -20.97 2.12 10.73
C GLY A 441 -21.90 3.32 10.60
N TRP A 442 -22.24 3.97 11.70
CA TRP A 442 -23.10 5.15 11.71
C TRP A 442 -22.45 6.34 12.40
N LEU A 443 -22.41 7.49 11.73
CA LEU A 443 -22.01 8.77 12.32
C LEU A 443 -23.24 9.51 12.82
N SER A 444 -23.28 9.86 14.11
CA SER A 444 -24.33 10.70 14.70
C SER A 444 -23.74 11.93 15.37
N LEU A 445 -24.47 13.05 15.32
CA LEU A 445 -24.18 14.27 16.08
C LEU A 445 -25.03 14.39 17.37
N GLU A 446 -26.00 13.50 17.55
CA GLU A 446 -26.85 13.49 18.73
C GLU A 446 -26.16 12.77 19.90
N ALA A 447 -26.40 13.26 21.12
CA ALA A 447 -25.88 12.63 22.33
C ALA A 447 -26.78 11.50 22.88
N ALA A 448 -28.04 11.46 22.42
CA ALA A 448 -28.96 10.36 22.71
C ALA A 448 -28.61 9.14 21.82
N PRO A 449 -28.91 7.90 22.25
CA PRO A 449 -28.91 6.77 21.33
C PRO A 449 -29.92 7.05 20.20
N PRO A 450 -29.60 6.66 18.94
CA PRO A 450 -30.50 6.91 17.82
C PRO A 450 -31.87 6.23 18.02
N SER A 451 -32.89 6.77 17.36
CA SER A 451 -34.25 6.23 17.30
C SER A 451 -34.36 4.84 16.64
N PHE A 452 -33.26 4.37 16.02
CA PHE A 452 -33.17 3.11 15.28
C PHE A 452 -32.06 2.21 15.82
N THR A 453 -32.18 0.91 15.56
CA THR A 453 -31.16 -0.11 15.86
C THR A 453 -30.38 -0.47 14.59
N PRO A 454 -29.25 0.19 14.29
CA PRO A 454 -28.45 -0.16 13.12
C PRO A 454 -27.82 -1.55 13.23
N HIS A 455 -27.59 -2.19 12.08
CA HIS A 455 -26.85 -3.45 11.97
C HIS A 455 -25.32 -3.31 12.16
N GLY A 456 -24.83 -2.12 12.53
CA GLY A 456 -23.43 -1.82 12.80
C GLY A 456 -23.27 -0.74 13.89
N GLY A 457 -22.04 -0.50 14.33
CA GLY A 457 -21.77 0.39 15.46
C GLY A 457 -22.05 1.87 15.18
N VAL A 458 -22.47 2.62 16.20
CA VAL A 458 -22.69 4.07 16.15
C VAL A 458 -21.51 4.81 16.78
N LEU A 459 -20.98 5.82 16.08
CA LEU A 459 -20.08 6.84 16.60
C LEU A 459 -20.84 8.14 16.83
N HIS A 460 -20.96 8.54 18.09
CA HIS A 460 -21.46 9.85 18.49
C HIS A 460 -20.31 10.86 18.44
N LEU A 461 -20.25 11.65 17.37
CA LEU A 461 -19.22 12.65 17.10
C LEU A 461 -19.32 13.81 18.09
N ARG A 462 -18.21 14.12 18.76
CA ARG A 462 -18.08 15.27 19.68
C ARG A 462 -17.35 16.46 19.04
N GLY A 463 -16.94 16.32 17.77
CA GLY A 463 -16.31 17.37 16.98
C GLY A 463 -14.84 17.59 17.30
N ARG A 464 -14.11 16.55 17.74
CA ARG A 464 -12.65 16.57 17.89
C ARG A 464 -12.01 15.78 16.76
N ASP A 465 -10.79 16.20 16.40
CA ASP A 465 -9.99 15.52 15.38
C ASP A 465 -9.59 14.09 15.81
N GLY A 466 -9.64 13.15 14.88
CA GLY A 466 -9.25 11.75 15.04
C GLY A 466 -10.31 10.85 15.69
N GLU A 467 -11.53 11.35 15.94
CA GLU A 467 -12.62 10.54 16.52
C GLU A 467 -13.03 9.40 15.58
N VAL A 468 -13.15 9.67 14.27
CA VAL A 468 -13.56 8.65 13.29
C VAL A 468 -12.46 7.61 13.13
N ARG A 469 -11.20 8.04 13.04
CA ARG A 469 -10.02 7.14 13.01
C ARG A 469 -10.02 6.18 14.21
N ALA A 470 -10.03 6.72 15.42
CA ALA A 470 -9.96 5.92 16.64
C ALA A 470 -11.17 4.97 16.80
N TRP A 471 -12.30 5.28 16.17
CA TRP A 471 -13.46 4.38 16.10
C TRP A 471 -13.29 3.32 15.01
N LEU A 472 -12.80 3.66 13.81
CA LEU A 472 -12.50 2.70 12.73
C LEU A 472 -11.42 1.69 13.14
N ASP A 473 -10.41 2.11 13.92
CA ASP A 473 -9.37 1.24 14.49
C ASP A 473 -9.97 0.18 15.44
N ARG A 474 -11.04 0.53 16.16
CA ARG A 474 -11.80 -0.41 17.02
C ARG A 474 -12.86 -1.22 16.29
N ASN A 475 -13.23 -0.82 15.06
CA ASN A 475 -14.26 -1.45 14.24
C ASN A 475 -13.69 -1.77 12.84
N PRO A 476 -12.66 -2.62 12.73
CA PRO A 476 -11.93 -2.85 11.47
C PRO A 476 -12.78 -3.49 10.36
N GLY A 477 -13.88 -4.15 10.72
CA GLY A 477 -14.89 -4.64 9.78
C GLY A 477 -15.75 -3.54 9.14
N THR A 478 -15.64 -2.28 9.58
CA THR A 478 -16.37 -1.16 8.96
C THR A 478 -15.75 -0.80 7.62
N HIS A 479 -16.57 -0.88 6.58
CA HIS A 479 -16.21 -0.65 5.18
C HIS A 479 -17.09 0.42 4.50
N GLY A 480 -18.22 0.80 5.12
CA GLY A 480 -19.04 1.94 4.73
C GLY A 480 -19.59 2.70 5.93
N LEU A 481 -20.17 3.89 5.69
CA LEU A 481 -20.80 4.70 6.74
C LEU A 481 -22.17 5.25 6.32
N GLY A 482 -23.18 5.11 7.21
CA GLY A 482 -24.37 5.94 7.21
C GLY A 482 -24.13 7.22 8.01
N LEU A 483 -24.60 8.37 7.55
CA LEU A 483 -24.67 9.59 8.38
C LEU A 483 -26.10 9.76 8.86
N ALA A 484 -26.28 9.93 10.17
CA ALA A 484 -27.56 10.26 10.79
C ALA A 484 -27.89 11.76 10.73
N PHE A 485 -27.30 12.49 9.77
CA PHE A 485 -27.41 13.93 9.55
C PHE A 485 -27.00 14.28 8.12
N ALA A 486 -27.52 15.38 7.58
CA ALA A 486 -27.10 15.91 6.28
C ALA A 486 -25.67 16.48 6.32
N TYR A 487 -24.88 16.19 5.29
CA TYR A 487 -23.54 16.77 5.15
C TYR A 487 -23.67 18.28 4.85
N ASP A 488 -22.96 19.10 5.60
CA ASP A 488 -22.90 20.54 5.37
C ASP A 488 -21.43 20.98 5.44
N ALA A 489 -20.90 21.42 4.30
CA ALA A 489 -19.53 21.88 4.16
C ALA A 489 -19.25 23.19 4.92
N ALA A 490 -20.28 24.01 5.17
CA ALA A 490 -20.20 25.27 5.90
C ALA A 490 -20.31 25.09 7.43
N ASN A 491 -20.78 23.93 7.89
CA ASN A 491 -20.83 23.57 9.32
C ASN A 491 -19.67 22.61 9.67
N PRO A 492 -18.61 23.07 10.37
CA PRO A 492 -17.44 22.25 10.64
C PRO A 492 -17.74 20.93 11.37
N ARG A 493 -18.78 20.89 12.22
CA ARG A 493 -19.16 19.66 12.96
C ARG A 493 -19.75 18.59 12.05
N ARG A 494 -20.60 18.99 11.10
CA ARG A 494 -21.16 18.10 10.07
C ARG A 494 -20.11 17.70 9.05
N ALA A 495 -19.22 18.64 8.68
CA ALA A 495 -18.18 18.40 7.71
C ALA A 495 -17.08 17.42 8.20
N LEU A 496 -16.67 17.53 9.47
CA LEU A 496 -15.49 16.83 10.01
C LEU A 496 -15.61 15.30 9.88
N GLY A 497 -16.72 14.71 10.34
CA GLY A 497 -16.87 13.25 10.39
C GLY A 497 -16.73 12.57 9.02
N LEU A 498 -17.35 13.13 7.97
CA LEU A 498 -17.22 12.59 6.61
C LEU A 498 -15.83 12.84 6.01
N ARG A 499 -15.22 14.00 6.28
CA ARG A 499 -13.85 14.31 5.83
C ARG A 499 -12.84 13.33 6.43
N GLU A 500 -12.91 13.09 7.75
CA GLU A 500 -12.05 12.10 8.41
C GLU A 500 -12.27 10.70 7.83
N ALA A 501 -13.52 10.27 7.68
CA ALA A 501 -13.82 8.95 7.12
C ALA A 501 -13.16 8.73 5.75
N ILE A 502 -13.23 9.73 4.86
CA ILE A 502 -12.65 9.65 3.51
C ILE A 502 -11.12 9.65 3.55
N CYS A 503 -10.50 10.46 4.42
CA CYS A 503 -9.06 10.49 4.66
C CYS A 503 -8.54 9.16 5.23
N GLU A 504 -9.28 8.54 6.15
CA GLU A 504 -9.01 7.21 6.73
C GLU A 504 -9.43 6.06 5.79
N GLY A 505 -9.73 6.37 4.53
CA GLY A 505 -9.89 5.42 3.45
C GLY A 505 -11.28 4.80 3.29
N VAL A 506 -12.32 5.28 4.00
CA VAL A 506 -13.69 4.73 3.84
C VAL A 506 -14.15 4.92 2.39
N PRO A 507 -14.45 3.84 1.64
CA PRO A 507 -14.79 3.95 0.22
C PRO A 507 -16.26 4.34 -0.04
N VAL A 508 -17.16 4.04 0.89
CA VAL A 508 -18.61 4.24 0.72
C VAL A 508 -19.21 5.01 1.88
N ALA A 509 -20.00 6.04 1.59
CA ALA A 509 -20.83 6.71 2.58
C ALA A 509 -22.19 7.09 2.00
N VAL A 510 -23.24 7.03 2.82
CA VAL A 510 -24.62 7.32 2.41
C VAL A 510 -25.31 8.22 3.44
N TRP A 511 -26.06 9.21 2.95
CA TRP A 511 -26.77 10.17 3.79
C TRP A 511 -27.98 10.77 3.09
N ARG A 512 -28.87 11.40 3.85
CA ARG A 512 -29.96 12.24 3.33
C ARG A 512 -29.53 13.70 3.34
N ARG A 513 -29.90 14.48 2.34
CA ARG A 513 -29.63 15.95 2.31
C ARG A 513 -30.63 16.80 3.09
N ASP A 514 -31.78 16.25 3.41
CA ASP A 514 -32.93 16.97 3.96
C ASP A 514 -32.98 17.03 5.50
N ASP A 515 -31.99 16.46 6.20
CA ASP A 515 -32.01 16.22 7.65
C ASP A 515 -33.24 15.43 8.15
N GLY A 516 -33.90 14.67 7.28
CA GLY A 516 -35.01 13.81 7.65
C GLY A 516 -34.58 12.58 8.46
N ASP A 517 -35.56 11.81 8.94
CA ASP A 517 -35.34 10.73 9.91
C ASP A 517 -34.27 9.72 9.43
N PRO A 518 -33.16 9.55 10.18
CA PRO A 518 -32.13 8.57 9.85
C PRO A 518 -32.59 7.12 10.02
N ALA A 519 -33.67 6.86 10.79
CA ALA A 519 -34.28 5.54 10.90
C ALA A 519 -34.84 5.05 9.54
N GLU A 520 -35.39 5.95 8.73
CA GLU A 520 -35.91 5.64 7.39
C GLU A 520 -34.78 5.17 6.46
N LEU A 521 -33.65 5.87 6.46
CA LEU A 521 -32.45 5.47 5.73
C LEU A 521 -31.88 4.15 6.26
N ALA A 522 -31.81 3.97 7.58
CA ALA A 522 -31.31 2.73 8.18
C ALA A 522 -32.19 1.52 7.80
N HIS A 523 -33.51 1.69 7.77
CA HIS A 523 -34.45 0.66 7.33
C HIS A 523 -34.27 0.32 5.84
N ARG A 524 -34.12 1.31 4.96
CA ARG A 524 -33.86 1.10 3.53
C ARG A 524 -32.54 0.38 3.24
N LEU A 525 -31.50 0.67 4.01
CA LEU A 525 -30.23 -0.05 3.92
C LEU A 525 -30.33 -1.47 4.50
N ALA A 526 -31.26 -1.72 5.43
CA ALA A 526 -31.58 -3.06 5.92
C ALA A 526 -32.41 -3.88 4.91
N GLU A 527 -33.29 -3.27 4.10
CA GLU A 527 -33.99 -3.99 3.01
C GLU A 527 -33.01 -4.55 1.95
N LEU A 528 -31.93 -3.81 1.66
CA LEU A 528 -30.81 -4.33 0.86
C LEU A 528 -30.11 -5.52 1.52
N ALA A 529 -30.05 -5.50 2.85
CA ALA A 529 -29.50 -6.55 3.69
C ALA A 529 -30.41 -7.78 3.84
N ASP A 530 -31.43 -7.96 3.00
CA ASP A 530 -32.11 -9.25 2.79
C ASP A 530 -31.91 -9.82 1.37
N VAL A 531 -31.31 -9.06 0.46
CA VAL A 531 -30.92 -9.53 -0.88
C VAL A 531 -29.60 -10.30 -0.78
N PRO A 532 -29.39 -11.39 -1.56
CA PRO A 532 -28.11 -12.12 -1.59
C PRO A 532 -26.94 -11.35 -2.20
N ASP A 533 -27.21 -10.30 -2.97
CA ASP A 533 -26.22 -9.59 -3.80
C ASP A 533 -25.25 -8.72 -2.98
N ASP A 534 -24.01 -8.60 -3.48
CA ASP A 534 -22.94 -7.78 -2.88
C ASP A 534 -23.30 -6.28 -2.80
N PHE A 535 -22.68 -5.58 -1.86
CA PHE A 535 -22.76 -4.12 -1.67
C PHE A 535 -22.41 -3.34 -2.96
N ALA A 536 -21.70 -3.95 -3.90
CA ALA A 536 -21.52 -3.49 -5.29
C ALA A 536 -22.82 -3.06 -6.01
N VAL A 537 -23.99 -3.61 -5.67
CA VAL A 537 -25.26 -3.25 -6.33
C VAL A 537 -25.88 -1.94 -5.83
N LEU A 538 -25.34 -1.32 -4.76
CA LEU A 538 -25.90 -0.14 -4.12
C LEU A 538 -26.14 1.05 -5.09
N PRO A 539 -25.23 1.41 -6.03
CA PRO A 539 -25.49 2.44 -7.03
C PRO A 539 -26.69 2.14 -7.94
N ALA A 540 -26.87 0.86 -8.34
CA ALA A 540 -27.99 0.44 -9.16
C ALA A 540 -29.31 0.45 -8.36
N ARG A 541 -29.27 0.06 -7.08
CA ARG A 541 -30.44 0.12 -6.20
C ARG A 541 -30.93 1.55 -5.98
N LEU A 542 -30.03 2.51 -5.73
CA LEU A 542 -30.42 3.92 -5.57
C LEU A 542 -31.13 4.50 -6.80
N ARG A 543 -30.72 4.09 -8.01
CA ARG A 543 -31.44 4.43 -9.24
C ARG A 543 -32.86 3.83 -9.26
N ILE A 544 -33.02 2.56 -8.85
CA ILE A 544 -34.34 1.92 -8.77
C ILE A 544 -35.24 2.64 -7.77
N TRP A 545 -34.75 2.95 -6.57
CA TRP A 545 -35.47 3.71 -5.56
C TRP A 545 -35.90 5.10 -6.08
N ARG A 546 -34.97 5.86 -6.68
CA ARG A 546 -35.28 7.16 -7.30
C ARG A 546 -36.33 7.06 -8.40
N ARG A 547 -36.30 6.02 -9.25
CA ARG A 547 -37.31 5.79 -10.31
C ARG A 547 -38.69 5.41 -9.76
N ALA A 548 -38.77 4.83 -8.56
CA ALA A 548 -40.02 4.53 -7.88
C ALA A 548 -40.63 5.78 -7.21
N ALA A 549 -39.79 6.72 -6.76
CA ALA A 549 -40.23 8.02 -6.26
C ALA A 549 -40.70 8.96 -7.39
N ALA A 550 -41.68 9.81 -7.08
CA ALA A 550 -42.12 10.83 -8.03
C ALA A 550 -41.00 11.86 -8.30
N ARG A 551 -40.70 12.15 -9.56
CA ARG A 551 -39.59 13.03 -9.99
C ARG A 551 -39.60 14.40 -9.33
N ASP A 552 -40.78 15.01 -9.23
CA ASP A 552 -40.97 16.37 -8.72
C ASP A 552 -41.20 16.41 -7.20
N ASP A 553 -41.32 15.24 -6.55
CA ASP A 553 -41.41 15.14 -5.10
C ASP A 553 -40.03 15.32 -4.46
N ALA A 554 -39.75 16.55 -4.08
CA ALA A 554 -38.56 16.93 -3.34
C ALA A 554 -38.62 16.54 -1.85
N THR A 555 -39.70 15.91 -1.36
CA THR A 555 -39.83 15.42 0.02
C THR A 555 -39.65 13.90 0.13
N ALA A 556 -39.74 13.15 -0.97
CA ALA A 556 -39.43 11.73 -1.01
C ALA A 556 -37.96 11.46 -0.63
N MET A 557 -37.74 10.66 0.41
CA MET A 557 -36.40 10.30 0.92
C MET A 557 -35.49 9.74 -0.20
N ASP A 558 -36.01 8.91 -1.08
CA ASP A 558 -35.26 8.29 -2.19
C ASP A 558 -34.64 9.33 -3.15
N ASN A 559 -35.28 10.49 -3.32
CA ASN A 559 -34.75 11.64 -4.09
C ASN A 559 -33.75 12.50 -3.30
N GLN A 560 -33.64 12.30 -1.98
CA GLN A 560 -32.73 13.02 -1.08
C GLN A 560 -31.46 12.24 -0.71
N LEU A 561 -31.35 10.97 -1.13
CA LEU A 561 -30.17 10.14 -0.86
C LEU A 561 -28.96 10.62 -1.68
N THR A 562 -27.84 10.83 -0.99
CA THR A 562 -26.51 10.91 -1.58
C THR A 562 -25.75 9.62 -1.32
N LEU A 563 -25.04 9.12 -2.32
CA LEU A 563 -24.12 8.00 -2.19
C LEU A 563 -22.74 8.45 -2.65
N LEU A 564 -21.81 8.55 -1.70
CA LEU A 564 -20.39 8.52 -2.01
C LEU A 564 -20.00 7.07 -2.29
N TRP A 565 -19.53 6.81 -3.50
CA TRP A 565 -19.02 5.53 -3.96
C TRP A 565 -17.75 5.79 -4.72
N ASP A 566 -16.63 5.67 -4.03
CA ASP A 566 -15.36 6.13 -4.55
C ASP A 566 -14.39 4.95 -4.63
N ASP A 567 -14.23 4.49 -5.87
CA ASP A 567 -13.67 3.23 -6.34
C ASP A 567 -12.21 3.44 -6.84
N PRO A 568 -11.18 2.88 -6.18
CA PRO A 568 -9.77 3.12 -6.51
C PRO A 568 -9.31 2.47 -7.81
N GLU A 569 -10.12 1.57 -8.37
CA GLU A 569 -9.85 0.87 -9.63
C GLU A 569 -10.47 1.64 -10.81
N CYS A 570 -11.56 2.37 -10.56
CA CYS A 570 -12.15 3.34 -11.49
C CYS A 570 -11.39 4.69 -11.51
N VAL A 571 -10.07 4.66 -11.69
CA VAL A 571 -9.22 5.86 -11.81
C VAL A 571 -8.45 5.81 -13.12
N PHE A 572 -8.72 6.77 -14.03
CA PHE A 572 -7.97 6.88 -15.27
C PHE A 572 -6.53 7.33 -15.00
N ARG A 573 -5.57 6.46 -15.29
CA ARG A 573 -4.14 6.78 -15.23
C ARG A 573 -3.70 7.21 -16.62
N GLU A 574 -3.41 8.51 -16.78
CA GLU A 574 -2.77 9.00 -18.00
C GLU A 574 -1.45 8.27 -18.20
N THR A 575 -1.36 7.49 -19.29
CA THR A 575 -0.09 6.92 -19.73
C THR A 575 0.84 8.10 -20.02
N PRO A 576 2.05 8.18 -19.41
CA PRO A 576 3.00 9.20 -19.78
C PRO A 576 3.26 9.08 -21.29
N LEU A 577 2.95 10.12 -22.05
CA LEU A 577 3.37 10.23 -23.44
C LEU A 577 4.89 10.08 -23.46
N ALA A 578 5.38 8.96 -23.99
CA ALA A 578 6.79 8.80 -24.28
C ALA A 578 7.18 9.98 -25.17
N ALA A 579 8.17 10.77 -24.72
CA ALA A 579 8.68 11.87 -25.52
C ALA A 579 9.08 11.30 -26.89
N PRO A 580 8.71 11.94 -28.02
CA PRO A 580 9.06 11.45 -29.33
C PRO A 580 10.57 11.25 -29.38
N THR A 581 11.00 10.03 -29.66
CA THR A 581 12.41 9.67 -29.74
C THR A 581 13.02 10.55 -30.81
N ALA A 582 13.93 11.45 -30.42
CA ALA A 582 14.57 12.35 -31.37
C ALA A 582 15.32 11.50 -32.40
N GLU A 583 14.82 11.47 -33.63
CA GLU A 583 15.51 10.82 -34.73
C GLU A 583 16.90 11.46 -34.85
N ALA A 584 17.94 10.63 -34.68
CA ALA A 584 19.30 11.10 -34.86
C ALA A 584 19.46 11.58 -36.32
N PRO A 585 20.03 12.77 -36.57
CA PRO A 585 20.17 13.27 -37.92
C PRO A 585 21.00 12.30 -38.77
N GLY A 586 20.49 11.97 -39.95
CA GLY A 586 21.17 11.12 -40.93
C GLY A 586 22.54 11.70 -41.31
N ARG A 587 23.47 10.78 -41.62
CA ARG A 587 24.85 11.08 -42.03
C ARG A 587 24.94 11.85 -43.34
#